data_AF-A0A0N4TE39-F1
#
_entry.id   AF-A0A0N4TE39-F1
#
_cell.length_a   1.000
_cell.length_b   1.000
_cell.length_c   1.000
_cell.angle_alpha   90.00
_cell.angle_beta   90.00
_cell.angle_gamma   90.00
#
_symmetry.space_group_name_H-M   'P 1'
#
loop_
_entity.id
_entity.type
_entity.pdbx_description
1 polymer ?
#
loop_
_entity_poly.entity_id
_entity_poly.type
_entity_poly.pdbx_seq_one_letter_code
_entity_poly.pdbx_strand_id
1 'polypeptide(L)'
;MHLAKAKSVAKILLDGAVPGDRYMVIVSNGTHNTKACKNQNFLGVTSEQIAVMTAFIEAFERGNQKAYSHTNAIQMACRLFVEEEDDGNEFQHNILFYISRGVMSEL
;
A
#
# COMPACT_ATOMS: atom_id res chain seq x y z
N MET A 1 -6.58 19.07 -2.50
CA MET A 1 -5.13 19.33 -2.40
C MET A 1 -4.32 18.20 -1.76
N HIS A 2 -4.70 17.67 -0.59
CA HIS A 2 -3.89 16.65 0.10
C HIS A 2 -3.87 15.26 -0.57
N LEU A 3 -4.97 14.84 -1.20
CA LEU A 3 -5.02 13.52 -1.87
C LEU A 3 -4.07 13.44 -3.06
N ALA A 4 -4.04 14.48 -3.91
CA ALA A 4 -3.14 14.53 -5.06
C ALA A 4 -1.67 14.41 -4.63
N LYS A 5 -1.28 15.09 -3.54
CA LYS A 5 0.07 14.97 -2.96
C LYS A 5 0.37 13.55 -2.48
N ALA A 6 -0.56 12.92 -1.76
CA ALA A 6 -0.38 11.54 -1.29
C ALA A 6 -0.21 10.56 -2.47
N LYS A 7 -1.00 10.72 -3.54
CA LYS A 7 -0.84 9.94 -4.78
C LYS A 7 0.52 10.16 -5.42
N SER A 8 0.99 11.41 -5.52
CA SER A 8 2.32 11.70 -6.07
C SER A 8 3.44 11.07 -5.25
N VAL A 9 3.39 11.13 -3.92
CA VAL A 9 4.40 10.50 -3.05
C VAL A 9 4.38 8.97 -3.23
N ALA A 10 3.20 8.35 -3.26
CA ALA A 10 3.09 6.91 -3.47
C ALA A 10 3.69 6.47 -4.82
N LYS A 11 3.48 7.26 -5.88
CA LYS A 11 4.08 7.00 -7.20
C LYS A 11 5.59 7.15 -7.19
N ILE A 12 6.14 8.17 -6.53
CA ILE A 12 7.60 8.35 -6.39
C ILE A 12 8.24 7.13 -5.70
N LEU A 13 7.57 6.56 -4.68
CA LEU A 13 8.06 5.36 -4.01
C LEU A 13 8.04 4.13 -4.93
N LEU A 14 6.98 3.96 -5.74
CA LEU A 14 6.92 2.89 -6.75
C LEU A 14 7.97 3.07 -7.84
N ASP A 15 8.26 4.30 -8.27
CA ASP A 15 9.28 4.59 -9.27
C ASP A 15 10.69 4.25 -8.78
N GLY A 16 10.90 4.17 -7.46
CA GLY A 16 12.15 3.74 -6.85
C GLY A 16 12.36 2.22 -6.78
N ALA A 17 11.38 1.43 -7.23
CA ALA A 17 11.42 -0.02 -7.17
C ALA A 17 12.48 -0.61 -8.12
N VAL A 18 13.28 -1.57 -7.64
CA VAL A 18 14.34 -2.23 -8.43
C VAL A 18 14.04 -3.71 -8.69
N PRO A 19 14.63 -4.32 -9.73
CA PRO A 19 14.46 -5.75 -9.98
C PRO A 19 14.87 -6.60 -8.77
N GLY A 20 13.99 -7.51 -8.36
CA GLY A 20 14.15 -8.33 -7.16
C GLY A 20 13.28 -7.87 -5.98
N ASP A 21 12.85 -6.61 -5.97
CA ASP A 21 11.86 -6.15 -4.99
C ASP A 21 10.48 -6.74 -5.28
N ARG A 22 9.64 -6.71 -4.24
CA ARG A 22 8.22 -7.02 -4.35
C ARG A 22 7.39 -5.96 -3.63
N TYR A 23 6.34 -5.50 -4.28
CA TYR A 23 5.50 -4.41 -3.80
C TYR A 23 4.04 -4.85 -3.69
N MET A 24 3.40 -4.32 -2.65
CA MET A 24 1.96 -4.33 -2.49
C MET A 24 1.49 -2.91 -2.22
N VAL A 25 0.47 -2.46 -2.96
CA VAL A 25 -0.18 -1.18 -2.69
C VAL A 25 -1.54 -1.43 -2.06
N ILE A 26 -1.75 -0.86 -0.89
CA ILE A 26 -3.04 -0.84 -0.20
C ILE A 26 -3.50 0.61 -0.11
N VAL A 27 -4.75 0.86 -0.47
CA VAL A 27 -5.43 2.11 -0.16
C VAL A 27 -6.51 1.86 0.87
N SER A 28 -6.66 2.82 1.78
CA SER A 28 -7.69 2.78 2.81
C SER A 28 -8.53 4.05 2.73
N ASN A 29 -9.84 3.89 2.56
CA ASN A 29 -10.78 5.01 2.51
C ASN A 29 -11.48 5.28 3.87
N GLY A 30 -10.98 4.67 4.95
CA GLY A 30 -11.54 4.75 6.31
C GLY A 30 -12.52 3.64 6.65
N THR A 31 -13.12 2.99 5.65
CA THR A 31 -14.08 1.89 5.85
C THR A 31 -13.57 0.58 5.29
N HIS A 32 -12.86 0.65 4.16
CA HIS A 32 -12.33 -0.51 3.46
C HIS A 32 -10.87 -0.30 3.14
N ASN A 33 -10.12 -1.39 3.27
CA ASN A 33 -8.78 -1.53 2.73
C ASN A 33 -8.90 -2.27 1.40
N THR A 34 -8.26 -1.78 0.35
CA THR A 34 -8.28 -2.42 -0.97
C THR A 34 -6.85 -2.54 -1.47
N LYS A 35 -6.50 -3.72 -1.96
CA LYS A 35 -5.20 -4.01 -2.57
C LYS A 35 -5.25 -3.76 -4.07
N ALA A 36 -4.12 -3.35 -4.65
CA ALA A 36 -3.99 -3.20 -6.10
C ALA A 36 -4.24 -4.52 -6.85
N CYS A 37 -3.77 -5.64 -6.30
CA CYS A 37 -4.06 -6.98 -6.80
C CYS A 37 -4.91 -7.75 -5.78
N LYS A 38 -6.01 -8.36 -6.25
CA LYS A 38 -6.90 -9.16 -5.38
C LYS A 38 -6.38 -10.59 -5.17
N ASN A 39 -5.70 -11.13 -6.18
CA ASN A 39 -5.34 -12.55 -6.24
C ASN A 39 -3.93 -12.83 -5.69
N GLN A 40 -3.12 -11.79 -5.48
CA GLN A 40 -1.76 -11.90 -4.98
C GLN A 40 -1.48 -10.73 -4.04
N ASN A 41 -0.78 -10.99 -2.93
CA ASN A 41 -0.41 -9.95 -1.97
C ASN A 41 0.69 -9.06 -2.53
N PHE A 42 1.87 -9.64 -2.79
CA PHE A 42 3.02 -8.90 -3.31
C PHE A 42 3.32 -9.25 -4.76
N LEU A 43 3.39 -8.22 -5.61
CA LEU A 43 3.77 -8.33 -7.02
C LEU A 43 5.27 -8.08 -7.18
N GLY A 44 5.89 -8.77 -8.14
CA GLY A 44 7.25 -8.43 -8.56
C GLY A 44 7.32 -7.05 -9.20
N VAL A 45 8.53 -6.54 -9.37
CA VAL A 45 8.78 -5.30 -10.11
C VAL A 45 8.95 -5.62 -11.59
N THR A 46 7.83 -5.65 -12.29
CA THR A 46 7.77 -5.64 -13.76
C THR A 46 7.06 -4.38 -14.24
N SER A 47 7.32 -3.94 -15.47
CA SER A 47 6.66 -2.75 -16.04
C SER A 47 5.14 -2.85 -16.01
N GLU A 48 4.58 -4.05 -16.26
CA GLU A 48 3.14 -4.29 -16.18
C GLU A 48 2.60 -4.17 -14.75
N GLN A 49 3.27 -4.80 -13.78
CA GLN A 49 2.85 -4.75 -12.37
C GLN A 49 2.95 -3.34 -11.78
N ILE A 50 4.00 -2.60 -12.13
CA ILE A 50 4.16 -1.19 -11.76
C ILE A 50 3.06 -0.32 -12.39
N ALA A 51 2.72 -0.54 -13.67
CA ALA A 51 1.62 0.17 -14.32
C ALA A 51 0.27 -0.10 -13.65
N VAL A 52 -0.01 -1.36 -13.26
CA VAL A 52 -1.22 -1.75 -12.52
C VAL A 52 -1.30 -1.04 -11.17
N MET A 53 -0.21 -1.06 -10.38
CA MET A 53 -0.18 -0.40 -9.07
C MET A 53 -0.29 1.12 -9.20
N THR A 54 0.32 1.71 -10.24
CA THR A 54 0.22 3.14 -10.54
C THR A 54 -1.21 3.54 -10.88
N ALA A 55 -1.85 2.81 -11.80
CA ALA A 55 -3.25 3.05 -12.17
C ALA A 55 -4.20 2.90 -10.97
N PHE A 56 -3.92 1.93 -10.09
CA PHE A 56 -4.67 1.73 -8.84
C PHE A 56 -4.58 2.94 -7.90
N ILE A 57 -3.39 3.52 -7.71
CA ILE A 57 -3.20 4.75 -6.93
C ILE A 57 -3.95 5.92 -7.56
N GLU A 58 -3.93 6.03 -8.88
CA GLU A 58 -4.61 7.10 -9.60
C GLU A 58 -6.13 7.00 -9.49
N ALA A 59 -6.68 5.79 -9.52
CA ALA A 59 -8.10 5.53 -9.34
C ALA A 59 -8.60 5.74 -7.91
N PHE A 60 -7.70 5.84 -6.91
CA PHE A 60 -8.11 5.99 -5.52
C PHE A 60 -8.85 7.30 -5.25
N GLU A 61 -10.07 7.20 -4.71
CA GLU A 61 -10.85 8.35 -4.29
C GLU A 61 -11.00 8.40 -2.77
N ARG A 62 -11.03 9.61 -2.22
CA ARG A 62 -11.22 9.80 -0.79
C ARG A 62 -12.67 9.48 -0.42
N GLY A 63 -12.86 8.59 0.54
CA GLY A 63 -14.17 8.33 1.13
C GLY A 63 -14.73 9.53 1.90
N ASN A 64 -16.05 9.60 2.03
CA ASN A 64 -16.76 10.68 2.75
C ASN A 64 -16.74 10.53 4.29
N GLN A 65 -16.02 9.54 4.82
CA GLN A 65 -16.04 9.27 6.26
C GLN A 65 -15.14 10.22 7.06
N LYS A 66 -15.61 10.56 8.27
CA LYS A 66 -14.89 11.41 9.23
C LYS A 66 -13.92 10.64 10.12
N ALA A 67 -14.23 9.39 10.44
CA ALA A 67 -13.39 8.52 11.25
C ALA A 67 -12.49 7.68 10.35
N TYR A 68 -11.19 7.67 10.63
CA TYR A 68 -10.20 6.85 9.96
C TYR A 68 -9.31 6.26 11.05
N SER A 69 -9.21 4.93 11.12
CA SER A 69 -8.32 4.26 12.08
C SER A 69 -6.98 3.97 11.43
N HIS A 70 -5.95 4.67 11.89
CA HIS A 70 -4.58 4.46 11.45
C HIS A 70 -4.06 3.08 11.90
N THR A 71 -4.38 2.70 13.13
CA THR A 71 -4.00 1.41 13.73
C THR A 71 -4.54 0.24 12.92
N ASN A 72 -5.80 0.29 12.48
CA ASN A 72 -6.38 -0.77 11.65
C ASN A 72 -5.64 -0.92 10.31
N ALA A 73 -5.35 0.19 9.63
CA ALA A 73 -4.65 0.16 8.34
C ALA A 73 -3.23 -0.43 8.47
N ILE A 74 -2.51 -0.09 9.53
CA ILE A 74 -1.16 -0.62 9.78
C ILE A 74 -1.22 -2.10 10.17
N GLN A 75 -2.11 -2.48 11.09
CA GLN A 75 -2.26 -3.88 11.49
C GLN A 75 -2.64 -4.77 10.29
N MET A 76 -3.48 -4.27 9.39
CA MET A 76 -3.81 -4.97 8.14
C MET A 76 -2.56 -5.18 7.27
N ALA A 77 -1.74 -4.13 7.09
CA ALA A 77 -0.51 -4.25 6.32
C ALA A 77 0.48 -5.23 6.96
N CYS A 78 0.62 -5.22 8.29
CA CYS A 78 1.47 -6.16 9.01
C CYS A 78 0.99 -7.62 8.86
N ARG A 79 -0.33 -7.87 8.90
CA ARG A 79 -0.88 -9.22 8.66
C ARG A 79 -0.52 -9.75 7.29
N LEU A 80 -0.55 -8.89 6.26
CA LEU A 80 -0.22 -9.28 4.90
C LEU A 80 1.27 -9.62 4.72
N PHE A 81 2.17 -9.02 5.51
CA PHE A 81 3.57 -9.48 5.55
C PHE A 81 3.68 -10.89 6.12
N VAL A 82 3.01 -11.16 7.24
CA VAL A 82 3.02 -12.49 7.87
C VAL A 82 2.46 -13.56 6.92
N GLU A 83 1.34 -13.27 6.25
CA GLU A 83 0.75 -14.17 5.26
C GLU A 83 1.71 -14.48 4.09
N GLU A 84 2.56 -13.53 3.70
CA GLU A 84 3.55 -13.74 2.62
C GLU A 84 4.80 -14.49 3.10
N GLU A 85 5.19 -14.34 4.37
CA GLU A 85 6.27 -15.11 5.00
C GLU A 85 5.89 -16.59 5.15
N ASP A 86 4.65 -16.88 5.54
CA ASP A 86 4.12 -18.25 5.67
C ASP A 86 4.14 -19.02 4.33
N ASP A 87 4.12 -18.31 3.19
CA ASP A 87 4.24 -18.89 1.84
C ASP A 87 5.71 -19.22 1.44
N GLY A 88 6.67 -19.13 2.37
CA GLY A 88 8.05 -19.58 2.19
C GLY A 88 9.04 -18.53 1.70
N ASN A 89 8.74 -17.24 1.85
CA ASN A 89 9.61 -16.12 1.44
C ASN A 89 10.52 -15.59 2.58
N GLU A 90 11.29 -16.46 3.21
CA GLU A 90 12.07 -16.15 4.43
C GLU A 90 13.26 -15.16 4.26
N PHE A 91 13.53 -14.61 3.07
CA PHE A 91 14.76 -13.85 2.78
C PHE A 91 14.57 -12.38 2.35
N GLN A 92 13.40 -11.79 2.61
CA GLN A 92 13.11 -10.40 2.21
C GLN A 92 13.02 -9.47 3.42
N HIS A 93 13.48 -8.22 3.26
CA HIS A 93 13.28 -7.18 4.26
C HIS A 93 11.89 -6.57 4.07
N ASN A 94 11.02 -6.70 5.07
CA ASN A 94 9.68 -6.14 5.03
C ASN A 94 9.70 -4.66 5.44
N ILE A 95 9.29 -3.78 4.52
CA ILE A 95 9.27 -2.32 4.72
C ILE A 95 7.86 -1.78 4.46
N LEU A 96 7.30 -1.03 5.41
CA LEU A 96 6.00 -0.37 5.29
C LEU A 96 6.15 1.14 5.07
N PHE A 97 5.75 1.61 3.88
CA PHE A 97 5.55 3.04 3.65
C PHE A 97 4.12 3.45 3.97
N TYR A 98 3.94 4.23 5.04
CA TYR A 98 2.63 4.72 5.46
C TYR A 98 2.44 6.20 5.10
N ILE A 99 1.54 6.49 4.16
CA ILE A 99 1.25 7.85 3.69
C ILE A 99 -0.14 8.26 4.14
N SER A 100 -0.23 9.31 4.96
CA SER A 100 -1.52 9.83 5.42
C SER A 100 -1.52 11.36 5.52
N ARG A 101 -2.72 11.95 5.60
CA ARG A 101 -2.90 13.39 5.82
C ARG A 101 -2.81 13.78 7.31
N GLY A 102 -2.97 12.82 8.21
CA GLY A 102 -3.11 13.06 9.65
C GLY A 102 -1.88 12.67 10.43
N VAL A 103 -1.80 13.16 11.67
CA VAL A 103 -0.87 12.65 12.67
C VAL A 103 -1.46 11.36 13.23
N MET A 104 -0.67 10.29 13.31
CA MET A 104 -1.05 9.12 14.10
C MET A 104 -1.08 9.53 15.58
N SER A 105 -2.27 9.75 16.11
CA SER A 105 -2.47 10.03 17.53
C SER A 105 -2.82 8.79 18.36
N GLU A 106 -2.94 7.62 17.71
CA GLU A 106 -3.52 6.39 18.28
C GLU A 106 -2.50 5.25 18.48
N LEU A 107 -1.20 5.49 18.29
CA LEU A 107 -0.14 4.52 18.57
C LEU A 107 0.49 4.75 19.94
#